data_AF-A0A1G6WNN8-F1
#
_entry.id   AF-A0A1G6WNN8-F1
#
_cell.length_a   1.000
_cell.length_b   1.000
_cell.length_c   1.000
_cell.angle_alpha   90.00
_cell.angle_beta   90.00
_cell.angle_gamma   90.00
#
_symmetry.space_group_name_H-M   'P 1'
#
loop_
_entity.id
_entity.type
_entity.pdbx_description
1 polymer ?
#
loop_
_entity_poly.entity_id
_entity_poly.type
_entity_poly.pdbx_seq_one_letter_code
_entity_poly.pdbx_strand_id
1 'polypeptide(L)' 'MAIVYRCRHCKAKLAELDEYKVDIKALGWDRLSAADYQEMVQIDSGHIICQVACEECENALQQYPHYHELDHFMQ' A
#
# COMPACT_ATOMS: atom_id res chain seq x y z
N MET A 1 -3.54 16.76 7.05
CA MET A 1 -4.03 15.41 6.73
C MET A 1 -3.51 15.09 5.34
N ALA A 2 -2.64 14.10 5.24
CA ALA A 2 -1.94 13.75 4.01
C ALA A 2 -1.89 12.22 3.90
N ILE A 3 -1.96 11.72 2.68
CA ILE A 3 -1.93 10.31 2.34
C ILE A 3 -0.49 9.96 1.95
N VAL A 4 0.17 9.16 2.77
CA VAL A 4 1.55 8.71 2.58
C VAL A 4 1.53 7.28 2.09
N TYR A 5 2.00 7.06 0.87
CA TYR A 5 2.21 5.72 0.33
C TYR A 5 3.57 5.22 0.77
N ARG A 6 3.58 4.08 1.44
CA ARG A 6 4.79 3.46 1.95
C ARG A 6 4.86 2.02 1.49
N CYS A 7 6.05 1.61 1.07
CA CYS A 7 6.26 0.23 0.71
C CYS A 7 6.20 -0.67 1.96
N ARG A 8 5.42 -1.74 1.96
CA ARG A 8 5.39 -2.70 3.08
C ARG A 8 6.69 -3.52 3.20
N HIS A 9 7.38 -3.75 2.09
CA HIS A 9 8.59 -4.58 2.04
C HIS A 9 9.87 -3.80 2.36
N CYS A 10 10.12 -2.68 1.68
CA CYS A 10 11.34 -1.88 1.86
C CYS A 10 11.16 -0.65 2.77
N LYS A 11 9.93 -0.37 3.22
CA LYS A 11 9.57 0.81 4.04
C LYS A 11 9.89 2.16 3.40
N ALA A 12 10.23 2.18 2.12
CA ALA A 12 10.46 3.40 1.36
C ALA A 12 9.16 4.21 1.22
N LYS A 13 9.27 5.53 1.31
CA LYS A 13 8.17 6.44 0.98
C LYS A 13 8.06 6.50 -0.54
N LEU A 14 6.95 6.02 -1.08
CA LEU A 14 6.69 5.99 -2.53
C LEU A 14 6.09 7.31 -2.99
N ALA A 15 5.11 7.80 -2.25
CA ALA A 15 4.45 9.07 -2.54
C ALA A 15 3.87 9.69 -1.28
N GLU A 16 3.65 10.98 -1.33
CA GLU A 16 2.91 11.74 -0.32
C GLU A 16 1.94 12.66 -1.07
N LEU A 17 0.66 12.54 -0.75
CA LEU A 17 -0.42 13.24 -1.39
C LEU A 17 -1.13 14.09 -0.34
N ASP A 18 -1.25 15.38 -0.61
CA ASP A 18 -2.08 16.23 0.21
C ASP A 18 -3.56 15.94 -0.05
N GLU A 19 -4.27 15.55 1.02
CA GLU A 19 -5.66 15.08 1.01
C GLU A 19 -6.62 16.16 0.46
N TYR A 20 -6.20 17.43 0.49
CA TYR A 20 -6.94 18.55 -0.08
C TYR A 20 -7.10 18.52 -1.61
N LYS A 21 -6.34 17.67 -2.33
CA LYS A 21 -6.33 17.65 -3.80
C LYS A 21 -6.60 16.28 -4.43
N VAL A 22 -6.81 15.24 -3.63
CA VAL A 22 -6.86 13.87 -4.15
C VAL A 22 -8.22 13.25 -3.88
N ASP A 23 -8.90 12.87 -4.96
CA ASP A 23 -10.12 12.10 -4.88
C ASP A 23 -9.77 10.63 -4.60
N ILE A 24 -10.33 10.09 -3.51
CA ILE A 24 -10.16 8.69 -3.10
C ILE A 24 -10.56 7.72 -4.23
N LYS A 25 -11.52 8.11 -5.07
CA LYS A 25 -11.91 7.30 -6.24
C LYS A 25 -10.82 7.24 -7.30
N ALA A 26 -10.03 8.31 -7.47
CA ALA A 26 -8.92 8.34 -8.41
C ALA A 26 -7.75 7.45 -7.95
N LEU A 27 -7.66 7.16 -6.65
CA LEU A 27 -6.65 6.27 -6.07
C LEU A 27 -6.94 4.78 -6.31
N GLY A 28 -8.11 4.45 -6.88
CA GLY A 28 -8.49 3.06 -7.15
C GLY A 28 -8.84 2.25 -5.91
N TRP A 29 -9.00 2.90 -4.74
CA TRP A 29 -9.45 2.26 -3.51
C TRP A 29 -10.85 1.64 -3.63
N ASP A 30 -11.64 2.06 -4.62
CA ASP A 30 -12.93 1.48 -4.96
C ASP A 30 -12.82 -0.02 -5.37
N ARG A 31 -11.63 -0.47 -5.76
CA ARG A 31 -11.34 -1.89 -6.08
C ARG A 31 -10.85 -2.70 -4.88
N LEU A 32 -10.54 -2.06 -3.75
CA LEU A 32 -10.13 -2.76 -2.54
C LEU A 32 -11.37 -3.23 -1.79
N SER A 33 -11.33 -4.46 -1.27
CA SER A 33 -12.35 -4.91 -0.34
C SER A 33 -12.21 -4.13 0.96
N ALA A 34 -13.29 -4.01 1.74
CA ALA A 34 -13.23 -3.32 3.04
C ALA A 34 -12.17 -3.93 3.99
N ALA A 35 -11.93 -5.23 3.91
CA ALA A 35 -10.90 -5.92 4.67
C ALA A 35 -9.48 -5.48 4.25
N ASP A 36 -9.19 -5.52 2.95
CA ASP A 36 -7.90 -5.08 2.39
C ASP A 36 -7.64 -3.61 2.70
N TYR A 37 -8.69 -2.78 2.65
CA TYR A 37 -8.60 -1.38 3.00
C TYR A 37 -8.16 -1.19 4.46
N GLN A 38 -8.76 -1.93 5.41
CA GLN A 38 -8.37 -1.83 6.82
C GLN A 38 -6.96 -2.37 7.10
N GLU A 39 -6.49 -3.33 6.31
CA GLU A 39 -5.16 -3.90 6.46
C GLU A 39 -4.07 -3.01 5.86
N MET A 40 -4.33 -2.45 4.68
CA MET A 40 -3.38 -1.63 3.93
C MET A 40 -3.38 -0.17 4.38
N VAL A 41 -4.50 0.36 4.87
CA VAL A 41 -4.67 1.77 5.23
C VAL A 41 -4.69 1.95 6.74
N GLN A 42 -3.67 2.63 7.26
CA GLN A 42 -3.54 2.92 8.69
C GLN A 42 -3.55 4.43 8.92
N ILE A 43 -4.07 4.87 10.06
CA ILE A 43 -4.03 6.28 10.45
C ILE A 43 -2.94 6.45 11.50
N ASP A 44 -1.89 7.19 11.17
CA ASP A 44 -0.80 7.53 12.08
C ASP A 44 -0.71 9.04 12.26
N SER A 45 -0.80 9.52 13.50
CA SER A 45 -0.61 10.95 13.83
C SER A 45 -1.49 11.94 13.04
N GLY A 46 -2.67 11.50 12.55
CA GLY A 46 -3.54 12.31 11.69
C GLY A 46 -3.15 12.31 10.20
N HIS A 47 -2.30 11.38 9.79
CA HIS A 47 -1.95 11.10 8.40
C HIS A 47 -2.42 9.69 8.02
N ILE A 48 -2.80 9.51 6.76
CA ILE A 48 -3.21 8.23 6.23
C ILE A 48 -1.97 7.55 5.66
N ILE A 49 -1.53 6.44 6.25
CA ILE A 49 -0.41 5.63 5.77
C ILE A 49 -0.98 4.46 4.98
N CYS A 50 -0.75 4.47 3.67
CA CYS A 50 -1.17 3.41 2.77
C CYS A 50 0.03 2.50 2.48
N GLN A 51 -0.04 1.25 2.93
CA GLN A 51 0.99 0.24 2.71
C GLN A 51 0.76 -0.47 1.38
N VAL A 52 1.72 -0.38 0.47
CA VAL A 52 1.64 -1.02 -0.86
C VAL A 52 2.96 -1.73 -1.18
N ALA A 53 3.01 -2.58 -2.20
CA ALA A 53 4.28 -3.09 -2.72
C ALA A 53 4.85 -2.09 -3.73
N CYS A 54 6.17 -1.86 -3.68
CA CYS A 54 6.86 -1.00 -4.64
C CYS A 54 7.13 -1.78 -5.93
N GLU A 55 7.21 -1.10 -7.10
CA GLU A 55 7.51 -1.77 -8.38
C GLU A 55 8.81 -2.58 -8.32
N GLU A 56 9.85 -2.04 -7.67
CA GLU A 56 11.13 -2.76 -7.43
C GLU A 56 10.92 -4.06 -6.63
N CYS A 57 10.02 -4.00 -5.66
CA CYS A 57 9.70 -5.08 -4.73
C CYS A 57 8.84 -6.13 -5.44
N GLU A 58 7.86 -5.71 -6.24
CA GLU A 58 7.04 -6.58 -7.08
C GLU A 58 7.89 -7.26 -8.14
N ASN A 59 8.80 -6.55 -8.79
CA ASN A 59 9.72 -7.13 -9.76
C ASN A 59 10.66 -8.15 -9.09
N ALA A 60 11.16 -7.86 -7.89
CA ALA A 60 11.91 -8.83 -7.10
C ALA A 60 11.06 -10.07 -6.74
N LEU A 61 9.80 -9.90 -6.35
CA LEU A 61 8.85 -11.00 -6.08
C LEU A 61 8.54 -11.81 -7.34
N GLN A 62 8.45 -11.17 -8.51
CA GLN A 62 8.25 -11.82 -9.81
C GLN A 62 9.49 -12.59 -10.26
N GLN A 63 10.69 -12.03 -10.06
CA GLN A 63 11.96 -12.67 -10.38
C GLN A 63 12.29 -13.83 -9.44
N TYR A 64 11.76 -13.80 -8.21
CA TYR A 64 11.90 -14.87 -7.22
C TYR A 64 10.51 -15.38 -6.80
N PRO A 65 9.87 -16.25 -7.62
CA PRO A 65 8.53 -16.77 -7.35
C PRO A 65 8.39 -17.53 -6.02
N HIS A 66 9.49 -17.90 -5.37
CA HIS A 66 9.52 -18.47 -4.01
C HIS A 66 9.16 -17.47 -2.89
N TYR A 67 9.17 -16.16 -3.15
CA TYR A 67 8.66 -15.18 -2.17
C TYR A 67 7.15 -14.92 -2.31
N HIS A 68 6.54 -15.36 -3.40
CA HIS A 68 5.07 -15.35 -3.56
C HIS A 68 4.39 -16.31 -2.58
N GLU A 69 5.14 -17.27 -2.04
CA GLU A 69 4.68 -18.24 -1.03
C GLU A 69 4.54 -17.63 0.38
N LEU A 70 5.00 -16.39 0.63
CA LEU A 70 4.87 -15.73 1.94
C LEU A 70 3.70 -14.76 2.05
N ASP A 71 3.06 -14.39 0.93
CA ASP A 71 1.91 -13.48 0.93
C ASP A 71 0.57 -14.22 1.08
N HIS A 72 0.52 -15.50 0.73
CA HIS A 72 -0.70 -16.32 0.81
C HIS A 72 -0.84 -17.15 2.10
N PHE A 73 0.11 -17.03 3.06
CA PHE A 73 0.19 -17.92 4.23
C PHE A 73 -0.21 -17.30 5.57
N MET A 74 -0.91 -16.16 5.59
CA MET A 74 -1.59 -15.67 6.79
C MET A 74 -3.10 -15.61 6.59
N GLN A 75 -3.69 -16.76 6.24
CA GLN A 75 -5.13 -17.00 6.33
C GLN A 75 -5.46 -17.79 7.59
#